data_AF-A0A3B4UG61-F1
#
_entry.id   AF-A0A3B4UG61-F1
#
_cell.length_a   1.000
_cell.length_b   1.000
_cell.length_c   1.000
_cell.angle_alpha   90.00
_cell.angle_beta   90.00
_cell.angle_gamma   90.00
#
_symmetry.space_group_name_H-M   'P 1'
#
loop_
_entity.id
_entity.type
_entity.pdbx_description
1 polymer ?
#
loop_
_entity_poly.entity_id
_entity_poly.type
_entity_poly.pdbx_seq_one_letter_code
_entity_poly.pdbx_strand_id
1 'polypeptide(L)'
;MLCMYLTKSLTPALTVALAHRLVRLLAAVCAVGLLGGLAVGVWFLELVSEGIFNQSGSVFYRISPENSLLEIQLGKLPTWLPVCYERWNSSLGTLVCRQLGYLRLTKHKGVNLTDIGPNHTDGFIQITSEHKSSLENMWQFRGSCITGKVIALQCFECGTRAKLPRIIGGVEATLGRWPWQVSLYYSNRHTCGGSIITSQWVVTAAHCVHNYRLPQVSSWVVYAGIVTRSSTKMAQHTGYAVEKIIYNKNYNHRSHDSDIALMKLRTPLNFSDTIRPVCLPQYEYDLPGGTQCWISGWGYTQPDVHSPDTLKEALVPIISTKKCNSSCMYNGEITSRMLCAGYTEGKVDACQGDSGGPLVCQDENVWRLVGVVSWGTGCAEPNHPGVYTKVAEFLSWIYDMIEVNRLLRNSGVFVQYKGTKYLHLVLFYTFTPQHFRARYCTFTALHSSFYKIWCIVGYTKSQNTSKCFFCPINTPKPKYIQFSIISD
;
A
#
# COMPACT_ATOMS: atom_id res chain seq x y z
N MET A 1 -43.56 14.93 39.54
CA MET A 1 -43.69 14.79 41.00
C MET A 1 -42.87 15.90 41.67
N LEU A 2 -43.35 17.14 41.59
CA LEU A 2 -42.88 18.32 42.31
C LEU A 2 -43.89 19.45 42.02
N CYS A 3 -45.14 19.23 42.41
CA CYS A 3 -46.21 20.23 42.32
C CYS A 3 -47.37 19.83 43.24
N MET A 4 -47.09 19.66 44.53
CA MET A 4 -48.08 19.65 45.60
C MET A 4 -47.48 20.47 46.74
N TYR A 5 -48.32 21.21 47.46
CA TYR A 5 -48.02 22.28 48.41
C TYR A 5 -47.92 23.67 47.80
N LEU A 6 -49.08 24.29 47.58
CA LEU A 6 -49.47 25.54 48.27
C LEU A 6 -50.85 25.98 47.77
N THR A 7 -51.89 25.49 48.46
CA THR A 7 -53.21 26.14 48.49
C THR A 7 -53.57 26.37 49.95
N LYS A 8 -53.35 27.59 50.45
CA LYS A 8 -54.14 28.15 51.55
C LYS A 8 -53.90 29.65 51.65
N SER A 9 -55.01 30.39 51.73
CA SER A 9 -55.13 31.81 52.09
C SER A 9 -54.80 32.83 51.00
N LEU A 10 -55.81 33.26 50.24
CA LEU A 10 -56.11 34.67 49.93
C LEU A 10 -57.46 34.79 49.21
N THR A 11 -58.26 35.73 49.69
CA THR A 11 -59.60 36.15 49.26
C THR A 11 -59.59 36.88 47.90
N PRO A 12 -60.75 37.15 47.26
CA PRO A 12 -60.86 37.32 45.82
C PRO A 12 -60.75 38.79 45.40
N ALA A 13 -59.77 39.13 44.55
CA ALA A 13 -59.79 40.35 43.75
C ALA A 13 -58.79 40.27 42.58
N LEU A 14 -59.00 39.35 41.63
CA LEU A 14 -58.36 39.43 40.32
C LEU A 14 -59.39 39.22 39.23
N THR A 15 -59.58 40.26 38.42
CA THR A 15 -60.56 40.32 37.35
C THR A 15 -60.21 39.34 36.21
N VAL A 16 -61.23 38.72 35.64
CA VAL A 16 -61.19 37.74 34.53
C VAL A 16 -60.36 38.21 33.31
N ALA A 17 -60.13 39.52 33.17
CA ALA A 17 -59.33 40.11 32.10
C ALA A 17 -57.80 39.84 32.22
N LEU A 18 -57.27 39.69 33.43
CA LEU A 18 -55.83 39.43 33.63
C LEU A 18 -55.48 37.95 33.37
N ALA A 19 -56.39 37.04 33.73
CA ALA A 19 -56.24 35.60 33.50
C ALA A 19 -56.17 35.24 32.00
N HIS A 20 -57.01 35.86 31.17
CA HIS A 20 -56.99 35.63 29.71
C HIS A 20 -55.71 36.13 29.04
N ARG A 21 -55.11 37.23 29.52
CA ARG A 21 -53.83 37.72 28.99
C ARG A 21 -52.66 36.82 29.41
N LEU A 22 -52.67 36.30 30.64
CA LEU A 22 -51.63 35.39 31.13
C LEU A 22 -51.65 34.04 30.39
N VAL A 23 -52.84 33.48 30.13
CA VAL A 23 -52.99 32.22 29.37
C VAL A 23 -52.52 32.38 27.93
N ARG A 24 -52.80 33.51 27.27
CA ARG A 24 -52.29 33.78 25.91
C ARG A 24 -50.77 33.97 25.88
N LEU A 25 -50.20 34.62 26.89
CA LEU A 25 -48.74 34.77 26.99
C LEU A 25 -48.06 33.41 27.24
N LEU A 26 -48.62 32.59 28.14
CA LEU A 26 -48.10 31.25 28.44
C LEU A 26 -48.26 30.31 27.24
N ALA A 27 -49.35 30.39 26.48
CA ALA A 27 -49.53 29.62 25.24
C ALA A 27 -48.54 30.04 24.15
N ALA A 28 -48.25 31.34 24.01
CA ALA A 28 -47.25 31.84 23.07
C ALA A 28 -45.82 31.45 23.48
N VAL A 29 -45.49 31.49 24.77
CA VAL A 29 -44.20 31.06 25.30
C VAL A 29 -44.01 29.53 25.15
N CYS A 30 -45.07 28.74 25.36
CA CYS A 30 -45.05 27.30 25.08
C CYS A 30 -44.90 26.99 23.58
N ALA A 31 -45.54 27.74 22.68
CA ALA A 31 -45.43 27.55 21.24
C ALA A 31 -44.02 27.89 20.71
N VAL A 32 -43.42 28.97 21.21
CA VAL A 32 -42.03 29.35 20.87
C VAL A 32 -41.03 28.36 21.49
N GLY A 33 -41.29 27.85 22.69
CA GLY A 33 -40.49 26.79 23.32
C GLY A 33 -40.57 25.43 22.61
N LEU A 34 -41.73 25.08 22.06
CA LEU A 34 -41.92 23.86 21.27
C LEU A 34 -41.26 23.96 19.88
N LEU A 35 -41.38 25.10 19.20
CA LEU A 35 -40.70 25.33 17.91
C LEU A 35 -39.18 25.45 18.06
N GLY A 36 -38.72 26.14 19.12
CA GLY A 36 -37.29 26.20 19.48
C GLY A 36 -36.75 24.84 19.93
N GLY A 37 -37.53 24.06 20.69
CA GLY A 37 -37.18 22.70 21.11
C GLY A 37 -37.13 21.69 19.97
N LEU A 38 -38.01 21.81 18.96
CA LEU A 38 -37.96 21.03 17.74
C LEU A 38 -36.75 21.40 16.88
N ALA A 39 -36.46 22.70 16.71
CA ALA A 39 -35.30 23.15 15.95
C ALA A 39 -33.98 22.71 16.61
N VAL A 40 -33.86 22.85 17.94
CA VAL A 40 -32.70 22.38 18.71
C VAL A 40 -32.65 20.85 18.72
N GLY A 41 -33.78 20.16 18.81
CA GLY A 41 -33.85 18.69 18.74
C GLY A 41 -33.42 18.14 17.38
N VAL A 42 -33.80 18.78 16.28
CA VAL A 42 -33.37 18.43 14.92
C VAL A 42 -31.87 18.73 14.74
N TRP A 43 -31.40 19.90 15.20
CA TRP A 43 -29.96 20.23 15.18
C TRP A 43 -29.13 19.28 16.05
N PHE A 44 -29.65 18.87 17.21
CA PHE A 44 -28.98 17.92 18.09
C PHE A 44 -29.01 16.51 17.51
N LEU A 45 -30.08 16.09 16.81
CA LEU A 45 -30.13 14.83 16.06
C LEU A 45 -29.18 14.83 14.86
N GLU A 46 -29.05 15.94 14.12
CA GLU A 46 -28.05 16.11 13.06
C GLU A 46 -26.63 16.03 13.62
N LEU A 47 -26.32 16.75 14.71
CA LEU A 47 -25.02 16.71 15.38
C LEU A 47 -24.70 15.34 16.00
N VAL A 48 -25.71 14.66 16.56
CA VAL A 48 -25.55 13.31 17.11
C VAL A 48 -25.42 12.28 16.00
N SER A 49 -26.08 12.46 14.84
CA SER A 49 -25.85 11.63 13.64
C SER A 49 -24.43 11.80 13.10
N GLU A 50 -23.94 13.05 12.97
CA GLU A 50 -22.57 13.33 12.55
C GLU A 50 -21.52 12.85 13.59
N GLY A 51 -21.88 12.86 14.88
CA GLY A 51 -21.01 12.43 15.98
C GLY A 51 -20.95 10.92 16.22
N ILE A 52 -22.04 10.18 16.01
CA ILE A 52 -22.10 8.72 16.23
C ILE A 52 -21.30 7.94 15.18
N PHE A 53 -21.21 8.44 13.94
CA PHE A 53 -20.44 7.77 12.89
C PHE A 53 -18.94 8.02 12.97
N ASN A 54 -18.45 8.97 13.78
CA ASN A 54 -17.02 9.32 13.81
C ASN A 54 -16.21 8.52 14.84
N GLN A 55 -16.73 7.40 15.34
CA GLN A 55 -15.97 6.47 16.19
C GLN A 55 -15.07 5.59 15.33
N SER A 56 -13.79 5.49 15.73
CA SER A 56 -12.72 4.65 15.17
C SER A 56 -13.14 3.17 15.04
N GLY A 57 -13.90 2.84 14.01
CA GLY A 57 -14.18 1.49 13.54
C GLY A 57 -13.31 1.14 12.33
N SER A 58 -13.13 -0.15 12.06
CA SER A 58 -12.46 -0.61 10.84
C SER A 58 -13.16 -0.07 9.59
N VAL A 59 -12.37 0.41 8.62
CA VAL A 59 -12.87 0.99 7.38
C VAL A 59 -12.46 0.09 6.23
N PHE A 60 -13.44 -0.41 5.49
CA PHE A 60 -13.18 -1.26 4.34
C PHE A 60 -13.45 -0.50 3.06
N TYR A 61 -12.58 -0.69 2.08
CA TYR A 61 -12.67 -0.07 0.77
C TYR A 61 -12.93 -1.16 -0.27
N ARG A 62 -13.75 -0.89 -1.27
CA ARG A 62 -13.87 -1.74 -2.45
C ARG A 62 -14.14 -0.92 -3.71
N ILE A 63 -13.81 -1.50 -4.85
CA ILE A 63 -14.26 -0.99 -6.15
C ILE A 63 -15.34 -1.95 -6.63
N SER A 64 -16.55 -1.45 -6.84
CA SER A 64 -17.66 -2.27 -7.32
C SER A 64 -17.32 -2.84 -8.70
N PRO A 65 -17.45 -4.17 -8.89
CA PRO A 65 -17.11 -4.82 -10.16
C PRO A 65 -18.07 -4.43 -11.29
N GLU A 66 -19.29 -3.99 -10.97
CA GLU A 66 -20.34 -3.71 -11.95
C GLU A 66 -20.16 -2.35 -12.63
N ASN A 67 -19.78 -1.33 -11.85
CA ASN A 67 -19.79 0.07 -12.29
C ASN A 67 -18.48 0.81 -11.97
N SER A 68 -17.49 0.12 -11.40
CA SER A 68 -16.19 0.67 -10.98
C SER A 68 -16.29 1.80 -9.95
N LEU A 69 -17.41 1.90 -9.23
CA LEU A 69 -17.57 2.90 -8.17
C LEU A 69 -16.73 2.52 -6.95
N LEU A 70 -16.08 3.53 -6.35
CA LEU A 70 -15.45 3.37 -5.05
C LEU A 70 -16.52 3.41 -3.96
N GLU A 71 -16.54 2.38 -3.14
CA GLU A 71 -17.46 2.23 -2.03
C GLU A 71 -16.69 1.96 -0.74
N ILE A 72 -17.21 2.49 0.36
CA ILE A 72 -16.63 2.34 1.69
C ILE A 72 -17.67 1.73 2.62
N GLN A 73 -17.25 0.73 3.36
CA GLN A 73 -18.02 0.15 4.45
C GLN A 73 -17.39 0.55 5.79
N LEU A 74 -18.22 1.12 6.65
CA LEU A 74 -17.83 1.53 7.99
C LEU A 74 -18.17 0.40 8.97
N GLY A 75 -17.16 -0.35 9.42
CA GLY A 75 -17.21 -1.37 10.47
C GLY A 75 -18.55 -2.11 10.63
N LYS A 76 -19.38 -1.62 11.57
CA LYS A 76 -20.64 -2.26 11.99
C LYS A 76 -21.82 -2.05 11.03
N LEU A 77 -21.68 -1.25 9.98
CA LEU A 77 -22.72 -1.07 8.98
C LEU A 77 -22.61 -2.15 7.89
N PRO A 78 -23.71 -2.85 7.55
CA PRO A 78 -23.71 -3.80 6.43
C PRO A 78 -23.72 -3.10 5.05
N THR A 79 -23.88 -1.78 5.02
CA THR A 79 -24.08 -1.00 3.80
C THR A 79 -22.75 -0.47 3.24
N TRP A 80 -22.62 -0.58 1.92
CA TRP A 80 -21.52 -0.01 1.16
C TRP A 80 -21.93 1.36 0.63
N LEU A 81 -21.25 2.39 1.11
CA LEU A 81 -21.58 3.78 0.79
C LEU A 81 -20.68 4.29 -0.35
N PRO A 82 -21.25 4.84 -1.42
CA PRO A 82 -20.47 5.39 -2.52
C PRO A 82 -19.73 6.66 -2.10
N VAL A 83 -18.56 6.89 -2.71
CA VAL A 83 -17.69 8.01 -2.36
C VAL A 83 -17.94 9.21 -3.28
N CYS A 84 -18.07 10.41 -2.70
CA CYS A 84 -18.27 11.66 -3.44
C CYS A 84 -17.03 12.04 -4.27
N TYR A 85 -17.27 12.62 -5.46
CA TYR A 85 -16.20 13.10 -6.35
C TYR A 85 -15.56 14.43 -5.91
N GLU A 86 -16.16 15.12 -4.94
CA GLU A 86 -15.65 16.39 -4.42
C GLU A 86 -14.24 16.29 -3.86
N ARG A 87 -13.41 17.27 -4.22
CA ARG A 87 -11.99 17.36 -3.80
C ARG A 87 -11.17 16.13 -4.17
N TRP A 88 -11.68 15.28 -5.07
CA TRP A 88 -10.97 14.13 -5.58
C TRP A 88 -9.81 14.54 -6.47
N ASN A 89 -8.68 13.85 -6.34
CA ASN A 89 -7.52 14.02 -7.20
C ASN A 89 -6.79 12.69 -7.43
N SER A 90 -5.88 12.67 -8.41
CA SER A 90 -5.19 11.43 -8.80
C SER A 90 -4.26 10.88 -7.71
N SER A 91 -3.75 11.73 -6.81
CA SER A 91 -2.94 11.29 -5.66
C SER A 91 -3.78 10.50 -4.67
N LEU A 92 -4.99 10.99 -4.37
CA LEU A 92 -5.95 10.30 -3.52
C LEU A 92 -6.37 8.95 -4.12
N GLY A 93 -6.68 8.93 -5.42
CA GLY A 93 -7.01 7.66 -6.08
C GLY A 93 -5.83 6.68 -6.11
N THR A 94 -4.60 7.16 -6.19
CA THR A 94 -3.40 6.31 -6.07
C THR A 94 -3.28 5.73 -4.67
N LEU A 95 -3.53 6.54 -3.63
CA LEU A 95 -3.54 6.09 -2.23
C LEU A 95 -4.60 5.01 -1.99
N VAL A 96 -5.83 5.22 -2.47
CA VAL A 96 -6.91 4.23 -2.37
C VAL A 96 -6.57 2.95 -3.14
N CYS A 97 -6.04 3.04 -4.36
CA CYS A 97 -5.59 1.86 -5.09
C CYS A 97 -4.53 1.06 -4.32
N ARG A 98 -3.57 1.74 -3.67
CA ARG A 98 -2.55 1.10 -2.83
C ARG A 98 -3.11 0.41 -1.61
N GLN A 99 -4.12 1.01 -0.98
CA GLN A 99 -4.85 0.37 0.12
C GLN A 99 -5.46 -0.97 -0.30
N LEU A 100 -5.99 -1.00 -1.53
CA LEU A 100 -6.63 -2.15 -2.15
C LEU A 100 -5.63 -3.19 -2.70
N GLY A 101 -4.32 -3.00 -2.54
CA GLY A 101 -3.27 -3.91 -3.03
C GLY A 101 -2.83 -3.66 -4.48
N TYR A 102 -3.27 -2.55 -5.08
CA TYR A 102 -2.88 -2.14 -6.43
C TYR A 102 -1.80 -1.05 -6.40
N LEU A 103 -0.92 -1.05 -7.39
CA LEU A 103 0.24 -0.14 -7.38
C LEU A 103 -0.11 1.34 -7.60
N ARG A 104 -1.10 1.61 -8.46
CA ARG A 104 -1.49 2.97 -8.83
C ARG A 104 -2.88 3.03 -9.44
N LEU A 105 -3.40 4.25 -9.46
CA LEU A 105 -4.56 4.63 -10.26
C LEU A 105 -4.20 4.64 -11.75
N THR A 106 -5.11 4.15 -12.60
CA THR A 106 -4.98 4.26 -14.06
C THR A 106 -5.97 5.24 -14.66
N LYS A 107 -7.23 5.19 -14.22
CA LYS A 107 -8.31 6.08 -14.67
C LYS A 107 -9.21 6.43 -13.51
N HIS A 108 -9.79 7.62 -13.56
CA HIS A 108 -10.87 8.01 -12.66
C HIS A 108 -11.82 9.00 -13.34
N LYS A 109 -13.09 8.98 -12.95
CA LYS A 109 -14.11 9.93 -13.44
C LYS A 109 -15.19 10.16 -12.39
N GLY A 110 -15.81 11.33 -12.41
CA GLY A 110 -17.05 11.58 -11.69
C GLY A 110 -18.24 11.04 -12.47
N VAL A 111 -19.09 10.25 -11.82
CA VAL A 111 -20.34 9.70 -12.37
C VAL A 111 -21.52 10.37 -11.67
N ASN A 112 -22.54 10.81 -12.43
CA ASN A 112 -23.69 11.49 -11.84
C ASN A 112 -24.54 10.50 -11.04
N LEU A 113 -25.11 10.96 -9.93
CA LEU A 113 -26.00 10.13 -9.10
C LEU A 113 -27.23 9.62 -9.86
N THR A 114 -27.72 10.37 -10.85
CA THR A 114 -28.82 9.98 -11.72
C THR A 114 -28.53 8.70 -12.52
N ASP A 115 -27.25 8.44 -12.80
CA ASP A 115 -26.83 7.38 -13.71
C ASP A 115 -26.58 6.04 -12.99
N ILE A 116 -26.65 6.04 -11.65
CA ILE A 116 -26.26 4.91 -10.79
C ILE A 116 -27.49 4.19 -10.19
N GLY A 117 -28.69 4.76 -10.36
CA GLY A 117 -29.95 4.20 -9.90
C GLY A 117 -30.27 4.51 -8.43
N PRO A 118 -31.46 4.12 -7.94
CA PRO A 118 -32.00 4.54 -6.63
C PRO A 118 -31.42 3.81 -5.41
N ASN A 119 -30.38 2.98 -5.57
CA ASN A 119 -29.88 2.08 -4.53
C ASN A 119 -28.99 2.73 -3.45
N HIS A 120 -28.81 4.05 -3.46
CA HIS A 120 -27.91 4.76 -2.54
C HIS A 120 -28.65 5.81 -1.71
N THR A 121 -29.69 5.39 -0.99
CA THR A 121 -30.43 6.25 -0.03
C THR A 121 -29.75 6.37 1.33
N ASP A 122 -28.78 5.49 1.61
CA ASP A 122 -28.16 5.35 2.94
C ASP A 122 -27.03 6.37 3.21
N GLY A 123 -26.80 7.28 2.27
CA GLY A 123 -25.79 8.34 2.36
C GLY A 123 -24.54 8.08 1.52
N PHE A 124 -23.55 8.95 1.71
CA PHE A 124 -22.32 9.03 0.93
C PHE A 124 -21.11 9.25 1.83
N ILE A 125 -19.93 8.96 1.31
CA ILE A 125 -18.67 9.23 2.02
C ILE A 125 -17.84 10.26 1.25
N GLN A 126 -17.32 11.26 1.95
CA GLN A 126 -16.35 12.20 1.42
C GLN A 126 -14.97 11.89 1.97
N ILE A 127 -13.98 11.66 1.09
CA ILE A 127 -12.60 11.47 1.51
C ILE A 127 -11.85 12.82 1.42
N THR A 128 -11.29 13.26 2.53
CA THR A 128 -10.55 14.52 2.67
C THR A 128 -9.11 14.24 3.08
N SER A 129 -8.17 14.90 2.39
CA SER A 129 -6.73 14.73 2.62
C SER A 129 -6.14 15.72 3.63
N GLU A 130 -6.95 16.60 4.23
CA GLU A 130 -6.42 17.88 4.68
C GLU A 130 -5.39 17.77 5.82
N HIS A 131 -5.47 16.83 6.78
CA HIS A 131 -4.52 16.81 7.91
C HIS A 131 -4.32 15.42 8.55
N LYS A 132 -4.58 14.33 7.83
CA LYS A 132 -4.64 12.97 8.44
C LYS A 132 -3.65 12.01 7.79
N SER A 133 -2.91 11.29 8.62
CA SER A 133 -1.80 10.41 8.23
C SER A 133 -2.21 8.98 7.86
N SER A 134 -3.45 8.57 8.13
CA SER A 134 -4.00 7.24 7.81
C SER A 134 -5.33 7.37 7.09
N LEU A 135 -5.53 6.55 6.06
CA LEU A 135 -6.79 6.42 5.31
C LEU A 135 -7.99 6.15 6.23
N GLU A 136 -7.77 5.44 7.35
CA GLU A 136 -8.80 5.11 8.34
C GLU A 136 -9.49 6.34 8.95
N ASN A 137 -8.85 7.50 8.89
CA ASN A 137 -9.41 8.74 9.42
C ASN A 137 -9.76 9.74 8.31
N MET A 138 -9.43 9.47 7.05
CA MET A 138 -9.58 10.42 5.95
C MET A 138 -11.00 10.57 5.41
N TRP A 139 -12.02 9.95 6.01
CA TRP A 139 -13.39 9.96 5.53
C TRP A 139 -14.33 10.76 6.43
N GLN A 140 -15.43 11.22 5.86
CA GLN A 140 -16.54 11.90 6.53
C GLN A 140 -17.87 11.44 5.93
N PHE A 141 -18.85 11.12 6.77
CA PHE A 141 -20.19 10.81 6.31
C PHE A 141 -20.91 12.06 5.77
N ARG A 142 -21.74 11.88 4.74
CA ARG A 142 -22.55 12.92 4.11
C ARG A 142 -23.92 12.38 3.71
N GLY A 143 -24.96 13.21 3.88
CA GLY A 143 -26.29 12.91 3.35
C GLY A 143 -26.37 13.01 1.81
N SER A 144 -25.52 13.83 1.19
CA SER A 144 -25.44 13.98 -0.28
C SER A 144 -24.07 14.50 -0.72
N CYS A 145 -23.74 14.32 -2.00
CA CYS A 145 -22.56 14.94 -2.62
C CYS A 145 -22.94 16.32 -3.20
N ILE A 146 -22.22 17.38 -2.82
CA ILE A 146 -22.39 18.78 -3.30
C ILE A 146 -22.39 18.87 -4.83
N THR A 147 -21.55 18.08 -5.50
CA THR A 147 -21.40 18.06 -6.96
C THR A 147 -22.43 17.16 -7.67
N GLY A 148 -23.26 16.43 -6.93
CA GLY A 148 -24.16 15.41 -7.48
C GLY A 148 -23.43 14.25 -8.16
N LYS A 149 -22.14 14.05 -7.86
CA LYS A 149 -21.27 13.06 -8.50
C LYS A 149 -20.53 12.21 -7.47
N VAL A 150 -20.37 10.94 -7.81
CA VAL A 150 -19.53 9.98 -7.08
C VAL A 150 -18.35 9.52 -7.94
N ILE A 151 -17.35 8.96 -7.30
CA ILE A 151 -16.11 8.56 -7.95
C ILE A 151 -16.19 7.13 -8.51
N ALA A 152 -15.96 7.00 -9.82
CA ALA A 152 -15.57 5.74 -10.45
C ALA A 152 -14.07 5.75 -10.70
N LEU A 153 -13.38 4.65 -10.36
CA LEU A 153 -11.94 4.53 -10.53
C LEU A 153 -11.51 3.14 -11.00
N GLN A 154 -10.42 3.11 -11.75
CA GLN A 154 -9.79 1.89 -12.22
C GLN A 154 -8.34 1.88 -11.75
N CYS A 155 -7.99 0.86 -10.97
CA CYS A 155 -6.62 0.63 -10.54
C CYS A 155 -5.83 -0.16 -11.59
N PHE A 156 -4.51 -0.22 -11.41
CA PHE A 156 -3.61 -1.00 -12.25
C PHE A 156 -4.00 -2.48 -12.29
N GLU A 157 -4.20 -3.05 -13.48
CA GLU A 157 -4.56 -4.46 -13.63
C GLU A 157 -3.38 -5.37 -13.25
N CYS A 158 -3.65 -6.36 -12.39
CA CYS A 158 -2.69 -7.35 -11.93
C CYS A 158 -3.43 -8.61 -11.47
N GLY A 159 -2.67 -9.67 -11.18
CA GLY A 159 -3.22 -10.89 -10.58
C GLY A 159 -4.16 -11.67 -11.50
N THR A 160 -4.14 -11.39 -12.80
CA THR A 160 -4.92 -12.09 -13.82
C THR A 160 -4.06 -13.11 -14.56
N ARG A 161 -4.64 -14.26 -14.89
CA ARG A 161 -4.01 -15.32 -15.70
C ARG A 161 -5.02 -15.97 -16.62
N ALA A 162 -4.55 -16.60 -17.71
CA ALA A 162 -5.42 -17.36 -18.60
C ALA A 162 -6.12 -18.51 -17.84
N LYS A 163 -7.42 -18.73 -18.12
CA LYS A 163 -8.19 -19.84 -17.55
C LYS A 163 -7.73 -21.15 -18.21
N LEU A 164 -6.69 -21.77 -17.64
CA LEU A 164 -6.18 -23.07 -18.06
C LEU A 164 -6.85 -24.19 -17.23
N PRO A 165 -7.05 -25.40 -17.79
CA PRO A 165 -7.61 -26.54 -17.06
C PRO A 165 -6.87 -26.80 -15.74
N ARG A 166 -7.59 -27.25 -14.71
CA ARG A 166 -7.00 -27.60 -13.41
C ARG A 166 -6.17 -28.87 -13.56
N ILE A 167 -4.85 -28.75 -13.49
CA ILE A 167 -3.94 -29.90 -13.33
C ILE A 167 -3.69 -30.09 -11.82
N ILE A 168 -3.77 -31.32 -11.31
CA ILE A 168 -3.72 -31.67 -9.88
C ILE A 168 -2.42 -32.45 -9.61
N GLY A 169 -1.66 -32.10 -8.55
CA GLY A 169 -0.65 -32.99 -7.97
C GLY A 169 0.83 -32.64 -8.15
N GLY A 170 1.26 -31.37 -8.09
CA GLY A 170 2.70 -31.04 -8.08
C GLY A 170 3.39 -31.28 -9.42
N VAL A 171 2.78 -30.77 -10.50
CA VAL A 171 3.11 -31.13 -11.89
C VAL A 171 3.77 -29.97 -12.62
N GLU A 172 4.29 -30.25 -13.82
CA GLU A 172 4.84 -29.22 -14.69
C GLU A 172 3.82 -28.11 -14.94
N ALA A 173 4.23 -26.88 -14.66
CA ALA A 173 3.43 -25.71 -14.92
C ALA A 173 3.37 -25.47 -16.43
N THR A 174 2.17 -25.21 -16.93
CA THR A 174 1.94 -24.84 -18.32
C THR A 174 2.29 -23.37 -18.56
N LEU A 175 2.69 -23.06 -19.80
CA LEU A 175 3.04 -21.69 -20.19
C LEU A 175 1.86 -20.74 -19.95
N GLY A 176 2.12 -19.61 -19.28
CA GLY A 176 1.12 -18.60 -18.95
C GLY A 176 0.27 -18.90 -17.71
N ARG A 177 0.50 -20.02 -17.01
CA ARG A 177 -0.22 -20.35 -15.77
C ARG A 177 0.22 -19.50 -14.56
N TRP A 178 1.49 -19.12 -14.52
CA TRP A 178 2.06 -18.19 -13.53
C TRP A 178 2.77 -17.06 -14.25
N PRO A 179 2.03 -16.14 -14.91
CA PRO A 179 2.61 -15.16 -15.83
C PRO A 179 3.48 -14.09 -15.14
N TRP A 180 3.44 -14.03 -13.81
CA TRP A 180 4.31 -13.20 -12.97
C TRP A 180 5.62 -13.88 -12.56
N GLN A 181 5.73 -15.20 -12.71
CA GLN A 181 6.95 -15.92 -12.36
C GLN A 181 8.09 -15.47 -13.27
N VAL A 182 9.24 -15.15 -12.66
CA VAL A 182 10.48 -14.91 -13.39
C VAL A 182 11.60 -15.79 -12.87
N SER A 183 12.58 -16.00 -13.74
CA SER A 183 13.84 -16.67 -13.43
C SER A 183 14.95 -15.64 -13.40
N LEU A 184 15.66 -15.53 -12.29
CA LEU A 184 16.76 -14.61 -12.08
C LEU A 184 18.07 -15.32 -12.35
N TYR A 185 18.82 -14.80 -13.32
CA TYR A 185 20.12 -15.33 -13.71
C TYR A 185 21.22 -14.38 -13.25
N TYR A 186 22.24 -14.95 -12.60
CA TYR A 186 23.49 -14.26 -12.32
C TYR A 186 24.62 -14.97 -13.08
N SER A 187 25.34 -14.23 -13.92
CA SER A 187 26.46 -14.77 -14.72
C SER A 187 26.07 -16.04 -15.52
N ASN A 188 24.92 -15.98 -16.22
CA ASN A 188 24.35 -17.06 -17.04
C ASN A 188 23.90 -18.32 -16.28
N ARG A 189 23.82 -18.27 -14.95
CA ARG A 189 23.27 -19.35 -14.12
C ARG A 189 21.99 -18.90 -13.44
N HIS A 190 20.97 -19.77 -13.46
CA HIS A 190 19.79 -19.58 -12.63
C HIS A 190 20.18 -19.57 -11.14
N THR A 191 19.81 -18.50 -10.45
CA THR A 191 20.14 -18.30 -9.03
C THR A 191 18.90 -18.31 -8.16
N CYS A 192 17.84 -17.63 -8.59
CA CYS A 192 16.61 -17.45 -7.80
C CYS A 192 15.39 -17.25 -8.69
N GLY A 193 14.20 -17.35 -8.10
CA GLY A 193 12.94 -16.89 -8.65
C GLY A 193 12.65 -15.41 -8.35
N GLY A 194 11.56 -14.92 -8.90
CA GLY A 194 11.02 -13.59 -8.64
C GLY A 194 9.58 -13.46 -9.11
N SER A 195 8.96 -12.34 -8.77
CA SER A 195 7.57 -12.01 -9.14
C SER A 195 7.48 -10.64 -9.80
N ILE A 196 6.90 -10.57 -10.99
CA ILE A 196 6.59 -9.30 -11.67
C ILE A 196 5.49 -8.59 -10.89
N ILE A 197 5.76 -7.37 -10.43
CA ILE A 197 4.74 -6.52 -9.80
C ILE A 197 4.35 -5.35 -10.70
N THR A 198 5.24 -4.86 -11.56
CA THR A 198 4.93 -3.82 -12.57
C THR A 198 5.62 -4.16 -13.89
N SER A 199 5.41 -3.37 -14.94
CA SER A 199 6.17 -3.55 -16.20
C SER A 199 7.68 -3.34 -16.05
N GLN A 200 8.18 -2.73 -14.97
CA GLN A 200 9.62 -2.50 -14.77
C GLN A 200 10.15 -3.02 -13.44
N TRP A 201 9.33 -3.68 -12.62
CA TRP A 201 9.71 -4.05 -11.25
C TRP A 201 9.38 -5.50 -10.96
N VAL A 202 10.37 -6.18 -10.41
CA VAL A 202 10.31 -7.55 -9.92
C VAL A 202 10.61 -7.55 -8.43
N VAL A 203 9.82 -8.28 -7.64
CA VAL A 203 10.10 -8.61 -6.23
C VAL A 203 10.83 -9.95 -6.17
N THR A 204 11.83 -10.05 -5.30
CA THR A 204 12.57 -11.28 -4.99
C THR A 204 13.08 -11.24 -3.55
N ALA A 205 13.85 -12.22 -3.11
CA ALA A 205 14.45 -12.26 -1.78
C ALA A 205 15.74 -11.41 -1.73
N ALA A 206 16.04 -10.82 -0.58
CA ALA A 206 17.29 -10.11 -0.34
C ALA A 206 18.50 -11.04 -0.37
N HIS A 207 18.39 -12.26 0.17
CA HIS A 207 19.50 -13.21 0.19
C HIS A 207 19.98 -13.60 -1.22
N CYS A 208 19.10 -13.54 -2.21
CA CYS A 208 19.45 -13.76 -3.62
C CYS A 208 20.44 -12.72 -4.15
N VAL A 209 20.47 -11.50 -3.58
CA VAL A 209 21.23 -10.35 -4.11
C VAL A 209 22.16 -9.69 -3.10
N HIS A 210 22.07 -10.03 -1.81
CA HIS A 210 22.81 -9.39 -0.72
C HIS A 210 24.31 -9.67 -0.74
N ASN A 211 24.71 -10.91 -1.07
CA ASN A 211 26.11 -11.36 -0.92
C ASN A 211 27.09 -10.77 -1.95
N TYR A 212 26.59 -10.00 -2.92
CA TYR A 212 27.41 -9.36 -3.93
C TYR A 212 27.81 -7.97 -3.43
N ARG A 213 28.99 -7.87 -2.82
CA ARG A 213 29.62 -6.59 -2.42
C ARG A 213 29.72 -5.69 -3.66
N LEU A 214 28.76 -4.77 -3.79
CA LEU A 214 28.35 -4.11 -5.04
C LEU A 214 27.73 -5.13 -6.00
N PRO A 215 26.38 -5.29 -6.02
CA PRO A 215 25.76 -6.17 -7.01
C PRO A 215 26.22 -5.71 -8.38
N GLN A 216 26.95 -6.57 -9.09
CA GLN A 216 27.27 -6.32 -10.49
C GLN A 216 25.96 -6.40 -11.25
N VAL A 217 25.22 -5.29 -11.28
CA VAL A 217 23.88 -5.21 -11.86
C VAL A 217 23.91 -5.67 -13.32
N SER A 218 25.01 -5.40 -14.02
CA SER A 218 25.28 -5.86 -15.38
C SER A 218 25.32 -7.38 -15.56
N SER A 219 25.60 -8.13 -14.50
CA SER A 219 25.69 -9.60 -14.52
C SER A 219 24.35 -10.28 -14.24
N TRP A 220 23.31 -9.49 -13.96
CA TRP A 220 21.95 -9.98 -13.71
C TRP A 220 21.06 -9.86 -14.95
N VAL A 221 20.35 -10.94 -15.24
CA VAL A 221 19.35 -11.02 -16.30
C VAL A 221 18.07 -11.63 -15.75
N VAL A 222 16.93 -11.04 -16.08
CA VAL A 222 15.61 -11.56 -15.71
C VAL A 222 14.97 -12.20 -16.93
N TYR A 223 14.52 -13.44 -16.82
CA TYR A 223 13.73 -14.10 -17.84
C TYR A 223 12.28 -14.22 -17.40
N ALA A 224 11.37 -13.75 -18.24
CA ALA A 224 9.92 -13.72 -18.03
C ALA A 224 9.21 -14.42 -19.18
N GLY A 225 8.01 -14.94 -18.93
CA GLY A 225 7.21 -15.61 -19.98
C GLY A 225 7.79 -16.96 -20.41
N ILE A 226 8.55 -17.61 -19.54
CA ILE A 226 9.17 -18.92 -19.77
C ILE A 226 8.63 -19.95 -18.78
N VAL A 227 8.60 -21.21 -19.20
CA VAL A 227 8.43 -22.36 -18.30
C VAL A 227 9.62 -23.29 -18.31
N THR A 228 10.55 -23.13 -19.26
CA THR A 228 11.70 -24.02 -19.40
C THR A 228 13.01 -23.26 -19.42
N ARG A 229 14.02 -23.82 -18.74
CA ARG A 229 15.40 -23.30 -18.65
C ARG A 229 16.36 -23.96 -19.63
N SER A 230 15.87 -24.83 -20.53
CA SER A 230 16.69 -25.47 -21.55
C SER A 230 17.41 -24.42 -22.41
N SER A 231 18.74 -24.56 -22.56
CA SER A 231 19.61 -23.60 -23.25
C SER A 231 19.14 -23.27 -24.67
N THR A 232 18.63 -24.27 -25.42
CA THR A 232 18.11 -24.09 -26.78
C THR A 232 16.87 -23.21 -26.83
N LYS A 233 15.96 -23.36 -25.85
CA LYS A 233 14.75 -22.54 -25.75
C LYS A 233 15.04 -21.18 -25.14
N MET A 234 15.99 -21.08 -24.21
CA MET A 234 16.44 -19.82 -23.63
C MET A 234 17.11 -18.91 -24.66
N ALA A 235 17.84 -19.47 -25.63
CA ALA A 235 18.42 -18.71 -26.75
C ALA A 235 17.37 -17.99 -27.62
N GLN A 236 16.12 -18.46 -27.61
CA GLN A 236 15.00 -17.82 -28.30
C GLN A 236 14.33 -16.71 -27.46
N HIS A 237 14.60 -16.65 -26.16
CA HIS A 237 14.02 -15.66 -25.26
C HIS A 237 14.97 -14.50 -25.04
N THR A 238 14.48 -13.28 -25.23
CA THR A 238 15.24 -12.08 -24.88
C THR A 238 15.20 -11.87 -23.37
N GLY A 239 16.33 -12.07 -22.71
CA GLY A 239 16.49 -11.74 -21.30
C GLY A 239 16.43 -10.23 -21.05
N TYR A 240 15.84 -9.83 -19.93
CA TYR A 240 15.70 -8.44 -19.54
C TYR A 240 16.88 -8.01 -18.66
N ALA A 241 17.65 -7.03 -19.13
CA ALA A 241 18.75 -6.46 -18.37
C ALA A 241 18.24 -5.69 -17.14
N VAL A 242 18.97 -5.82 -16.03
CA VAL A 242 18.66 -5.12 -14.79
C VAL A 242 19.30 -3.73 -14.81
N GLU A 243 18.55 -2.72 -14.37
CA GLU A 243 19.01 -1.34 -14.19
C GLU A 243 19.49 -1.10 -12.77
N LYS A 244 18.76 -1.64 -11.78
CA LYS A 244 19.00 -1.39 -10.37
C LYS A 244 18.50 -2.54 -9.51
N ILE A 245 19.23 -2.82 -8.43
CA ILE A 245 18.84 -3.78 -7.40
C ILE A 245 18.75 -3.03 -6.07
N ILE A 246 17.65 -3.25 -5.34
CA ILE A 246 17.36 -2.59 -4.06
C ILE A 246 16.90 -3.67 -3.09
N TYR A 247 17.76 -4.13 -2.19
CA TYR A 247 17.35 -5.02 -1.10
C TYR A 247 17.01 -4.22 0.15
N ASN A 248 16.17 -4.79 1.02
CA ASN A 248 15.81 -4.15 2.27
C ASN A 248 17.04 -4.02 3.18
N LYS A 249 17.31 -2.81 3.68
CA LYS A 249 18.50 -2.53 4.53
C LYS A 249 18.43 -3.19 5.89
N ASN A 250 17.24 -3.57 6.34
CA ASN A 250 17.03 -4.28 7.59
C ASN A 250 17.21 -5.80 7.42
N TYR A 251 17.57 -6.27 6.22
CA TYR A 251 17.82 -7.68 5.98
C TYR A 251 18.93 -8.20 6.90
N ASN A 252 18.61 -9.26 7.65
CA ASN A 252 19.55 -9.92 8.54
C ASN A 252 19.88 -11.32 8.00
N HIS A 253 21.10 -11.49 7.49
CA HIS A 253 21.58 -12.76 6.92
C HIS A 253 21.63 -13.93 7.92
N ARG A 254 21.58 -13.69 9.24
CA ARG A 254 21.59 -14.76 10.25
C ARG A 254 20.19 -15.26 10.55
N SER A 255 19.23 -14.34 10.67
CA SER A 255 17.85 -14.69 11.03
C SER A 255 16.92 -14.74 9.81
N HIS A 256 17.41 -14.43 8.60
CA HIS A 256 16.61 -14.27 7.38
C HIS A 256 15.45 -13.27 7.51
N ASP A 257 15.51 -12.37 8.49
CA ASP A 257 14.47 -11.37 8.68
C ASP A 257 14.62 -10.24 7.65
N SER A 258 13.49 -9.66 7.24
CA SER A 258 13.41 -8.65 6.17
C SER A 258 14.01 -9.09 4.83
N ASP A 259 13.82 -10.36 4.48
CA ASP A 259 14.35 -10.98 3.27
C ASP A 259 13.52 -10.63 2.02
N ILE A 260 13.64 -9.38 1.58
CA ILE A 260 12.95 -8.86 0.40
C ILE A 260 13.83 -7.88 -0.39
N ALA A 261 13.75 -7.97 -1.70
CA ALA A 261 14.43 -7.09 -2.64
C ALA A 261 13.56 -6.76 -3.86
N LEU A 262 13.90 -5.65 -4.50
CA LEU A 262 13.34 -5.17 -5.75
C LEU A 262 14.42 -5.12 -6.82
N MET A 263 14.11 -5.62 -8.01
CA MET A 263 14.92 -5.47 -9.21
C MET A 263 14.16 -4.61 -10.22
N LYS A 264 14.80 -3.53 -10.65
CA LYS A 264 14.29 -2.64 -11.69
C LYS A 264 14.84 -3.09 -13.04
N LEU A 265 13.97 -3.34 -14.00
CA LEU A 265 14.34 -3.67 -15.37
C LEU A 265 14.67 -2.41 -16.17
N ARG A 266 15.71 -2.49 -17.00
CA ARG A 266 16.14 -1.40 -17.88
C ARG A 266 15.07 -1.06 -18.92
N THR A 267 14.44 -2.08 -19.48
CA THR A 267 13.34 -1.95 -20.45
C THR A 267 12.03 -2.43 -19.83
N PRO A 268 10.91 -1.72 -20.03
CA PRO A 268 9.60 -2.22 -19.63
C PRO A 268 9.23 -3.54 -20.32
N LEU A 269 8.61 -4.43 -19.56
CA LEU A 269 7.95 -5.64 -20.02
C LEU A 269 6.71 -5.26 -20.84
N ASN A 270 6.54 -5.95 -21.96
CA ASN A 270 5.30 -5.94 -22.71
C ASN A 270 4.40 -7.04 -22.15
N PHE A 271 3.28 -6.65 -21.54
CA PHE A 271 2.36 -7.63 -20.99
C PHE A 271 1.66 -8.43 -22.09
N SER A 272 1.49 -9.70 -21.82
CA SER A 272 0.90 -10.70 -22.72
C SER A 272 0.15 -11.74 -21.88
N ASP A 273 -0.32 -12.83 -22.48
CA ASP A 273 -0.91 -13.94 -21.72
C ASP A 273 0.12 -14.76 -20.93
N THR A 274 1.41 -14.55 -21.20
CA THR A 274 2.52 -15.25 -20.52
C THR A 274 3.35 -14.35 -19.60
N ILE A 275 3.18 -13.03 -19.70
CA ILE A 275 3.89 -12.02 -18.91
C ILE A 275 2.85 -11.05 -18.33
N ARG A 276 2.57 -11.15 -17.03
CA ARG A 276 1.63 -10.26 -16.32
C ARG A 276 2.09 -10.02 -14.89
N PRO A 277 1.75 -8.87 -14.30
CA PRO A 277 2.07 -8.61 -12.91
C PRO A 277 1.12 -9.37 -11.97
N VAL A 278 1.62 -9.81 -10.83
CA VAL A 278 0.80 -10.27 -9.68
C VAL A 278 0.37 -9.06 -8.85
N CYS A 279 -0.81 -9.13 -8.23
CA CYS A 279 -1.22 -8.07 -7.30
C CYS A 279 -0.46 -8.18 -5.97
N LEU A 280 -0.29 -7.05 -5.31
CA LEU A 280 0.17 -7.04 -3.93
C LEU A 280 -1.03 -7.28 -2.99
N PRO A 281 -0.79 -7.79 -1.77
CA PRO A 281 -1.84 -7.92 -0.77
C PRO A 281 -2.34 -6.54 -0.34
N GLN A 282 -3.54 -6.50 0.22
CA GLN A 282 -4.05 -5.31 0.89
C GLN A 282 -3.22 -5.02 2.15
N TYR A 283 -3.29 -3.78 2.65
CA TYR A 283 -2.81 -3.52 4.01
C TYR A 283 -3.64 -4.33 5.01
N GLU A 284 -2.98 -4.83 6.06
CA GLU A 284 -3.63 -5.65 7.09
C GLU A 284 -4.34 -6.90 6.56
N TYR A 285 -3.86 -7.43 5.42
CA TYR A 285 -4.41 -8.62 4.80
C TYR A 285 -4.31 -9.83 5.74
N ASP A 286 -5.46 -10.23 6.31
CA ASP A 286 -5.57 -11.41 7.15
C ASP A 286 -5.53 -12.68 6.29
N LEU A 287 -4.62 -13.58 6.64
CA LEU A 287 -4.39 -14.85 5.95
C LEU A 287 -4.65 -15.98 6.93
N PRO A 288 -5.89 -16.46 7.04
CA PRO A 288 -6.23 -17.48 8.01
C PRO A 288 -5.46 -18.78 7.70
N GLY A 289 -5.05 -19.47 8.76
CA GLY A 289 -4.42 -20.78 8.65
C GLY A 289 -5.33 -21.76 7.89
N GLY A 290 -4.74 -22.54 6.98
CA GLY A 290 -5.45 -23.45 6.09
C GLY A 290 -5.78 -22.88 4.71
N THR A 291 -5.64 -21.56 4.51
CA THR A 291 -5.81 -20.92 3.19
C THR A 291 -4.92 -21.59 2.16
N GLN A 292 -5.51 -22.02 1.04
CA GLN A 292 -4.80 -22.73 -0.03
C GLN A 292 -4.11 -21.74 -0.97
N CYS A 293 -2.79 -21.84 -1.07
CA CYS A 293 -1.96 -20.96 -1.87
C CYS A 293 -1.03 -21.78 -2.76
N TRP A 294 -0.45 -21.13 -3.77
CA TRP A 294 0.41 -21.78 -4.74
C TRP A 294 1.83 -21.24 -4.65
N ILE A 295 2.77 -22.17 -4.76
CA ILE A 295 4.18 -21.87 -5.02
C ILE A 295 4.53 -22.33 -6.42
N SER A 296 5.47 -21.63 -7.05
CA SER A 296 6.03 -22.03 -8.33
C SER A 296 7.51 -21.70 -8.40
N GLY A 297 8.27 -22.54 -9.10
CA GLY A 297 9.70 -22.32 -9.31
C GLY A 297 10.43 -23.47 -10.00
N TRP A 298 11.74 -23.30 -10.14
CA TRP A 298 12.64 -24.24 -10.81
C TRP A 298 13.66 -24.87 -9.83
N GLY A 299 13.37 -24.79 -8.54
CA GLY A 299 14.19 -25.34 -7.48
C GLY A 299 14.22 -26.85 -7.46
N TYR A 300 15.14 -27.39 -6.67
CA TYR A 300 15.39 -28.82 -6.57
C TYR A 300 14.14 -29.58 -6.17
N THR A 301 13.78 -30.62 -6.94
CA THR A 301 12.65 -31.51 -6.61
C THR A 301 13.06 -32.62 -5.64
N GLN A 302 14.37 -32.89 -5.52
CA GLN A 302 14.97 -33.81 -4.56
C GLN A 302 16.37 -33.28 -4.19
N PRO A 303 16.86 -33.52 -2.96
CA PRO A 303 18.16 -33.03 -2.49
C PRO A 303 19.36 -33.38 -3.41
N ASP A 304 19.27 -34.49 -4.16
CA ASP A 304 20.38 -35.06 -4.95
C ASP A 304 20.16 -35.09 -6.48
N VAL A 305 19.05 -34.51 -6.98
CA VAL A 305 18.72 -34.54 -8.42
C VAL A 305 18.85 -33.14 -9.03
N HIS A 306 19.46 -33.05 -10.22
CA HIS A 306 19.63 -31.79 -10.96
C HIS A 306 18.33 -30.98 -11.04
N SER A 307 18.40 -29.66 -10.82
CA SER A 307 17.23 -28.78 -10.81
C SER A 307 16.39 -28.94 -12.09
N PRO A 308 15.05 -29.04 -11.99
CA PRO A 308 14.18 -29.34 -13.12
C PRO A 308 14.28 -28.25 -14.19
N ASP A 309 14.38 -28.67 -15.45
CA ASP A 309 14.39 -27.73 -16.56
C ASP A 309 13.02 -27.08 -16.76
N THR A 310 11.93 -27.71 -16.31
CA THR A 310 10.55 -27.23 -16.43
C THR A 310 10.05 -26.67 -15.09
N LEU A 311 9.35 -25.54 -15.14
CA LEU A 311 8.70 -24.87 -14.02
C LEU A 311 7.75 -25.85 -13.33
N LYS A 312 7.85 -25.95 -12.01
CA LYS A 312 6.93 -26.74 -11.20
C LYS A 312 5.99 -25.82 -10.44
N GLU A 313 4.82 -26.34 -10.09
CA GLU A 313 3.84 -25.67 -9.25
C GLU A 313 3.37 -26.62 -8.16
N ALA A 314 3.09 -26.10 -6.96
CA ALA A 314 2.50 -26.88 -5.88
C ALA A 314 1.48 -26.08 -5.09
N LEU A 315 0.44 -26.77 -4.63
CA LEU A 315 -0.57 -26.24 -3.72
C LEU A 315 -0.08 -26.47 -2.28
N VAL A 316 -0.08 -25.43 -1.47
CA VAL A 316 0.36 -25.46 -0.06
C VAL A 316 -0.62 -24.66 0.82
N PRO A 317 -0.98 -25.17 2.01
CA PRO A 317 -1.79 -24.41 2.96
C PRO A 317 -0.93 -23.43 3.76
N ILE A 318 -1.49 -22.27 4.10
CA ILE A 318 -0.91 -21.37 5.10
C ILE A 318 -0.94 -22.04 6.48
N ILE A 319 0.17 -21.95 7.21
CA ILE A 319 0.27 -22.37 8.61
C ILE A 319 0.25 -21.12 9.49
N SER A 320 -0.61 -21.12 10.51
CA SER A 320 -0.69 -19.98 11.42
C SER A 320 0.64 -19.74 12.12
N THR A 321 1.00 -18.47 12.34
CA THR A 321 2.26 -18.08 13.00
C THR A 321 2.42 -18.76 14.36
N LYS A 322 1.32 -18.89 15.14
CA LYS A 322 1.33 -19.59 16.43
C LYS A 322 1.76 -21.07 16.30
N LYS A 323 1.26 -21.78 15.29
CA LYS A 323 1.64 -23.18 15.04
C LYS A 323 3.06 -23.25 14.49
N CYS A 324 3.39 -22.42 13.51
CA CYS A 324 4.72 -22.46 12.90
C CYS A 324 5.85 -22.10 13.88
N ASN A 325 5.58 -21.17 14.81
CA ASN A 325 6.56 -20.74 15.81
C ASN A 325 6.50 -21.53 17.13
N SER A 326 5.80 -22.66 17.15
CA SER A 326 5.70 -23.53 18.32
C SER A 326 6.98 -24.35 18.50
N SER A 327 7.15 -24.92 19.70
CA SER A 327 8.32 -25.72 20.05
C SER A 327 8.48 -27.00 19.23
N CYS A 328 7.42 -27.49 18.57
CA CYS A 328 7.48 -28.67 17.71
C CYS A 328 7.85 -28.35 16.25
N MET A 329 8.07 -27.07 15.91
CA MET A 329 8.47 -26.61 14.58
C MET A 329 9.72 -25.72 14.70
N TYR A 330 9.59 -24.40 14.52
CA TYR A 330 10.73 -23.47 14.49
C TYR A 330 11.06 -22.82 15.84
N ASN A 331 10.38 -23.19 16.93
CA ASN A 331 10.76 -22.89 18.31
C ASN A 331 11.21 -21.42 18.58
N GLY A 332 10.45 -20.44 18.10
CA GLY A 332 10.73 -19.02 18.33
C GLY A 332 11.48 -18.29 17.21
N GLU A 333 11.95 -18.99 16.17
CA GLU A 333 12.71 -18.38 15.06
C GLU A 333 11.84 -17.56 14.08
N ILE A 334 10.51 -17.78 14.06
CA ILE A 334 9.61 -17.09 13.14
C ILE A 334 9.27 -15.69 13.65
N THR A 335 9.70 -14.68 12.90
CA THR A 335 9.42 -13.26 13.20
C THR A 335 8.03 -12.83 12.71
N SER A 336 7.56 -11.65 13.13
CA SER A 336 6.29 -11.07 12.65
C SER A 336 6.27 -10.73 11.15
N ARG A 337 7.46 -10.64 10.53
CA ARG A 337 7.66 -10.36 9.10
C ARG A 337 7.75 -11.63 8.24
N MET A 338 7.51 -12.79 8.85
CA MET A 338 7.54 -14.09 8.21
C MET A 338 6.17 -14.76 8.27
N LEU A 339 5.92 -15.67 7.34
CA LEU A 339 4.80 -16.60 7.37
C LEU A 339 5.28 -17.98 6.95
N CYS A 340 4.49 -19.00 7.26
CA CYS A 340 4.81 -20.38 6.89
C CYS A 340 3.71 -20.95 6.00
N ALA A 341 4.11 -21.78 5.04
CA ALA A 341 3.18 -22.51 4.19
C ALA A 341 3.75 -23.89 3.88
N GLY A 342 2.89 -24.91 3.86
CA GLY A 342 3.29 -26.29 3.63
C GLY A 342 2.48 -27.27 4.47
N TYR A 343 2.81 -28.54 4.35
CA TYR A 343 2.16 -29.62 5.10
C TYR A 343 2.99 -30.02 6.30
N THR A 344 2.34 -30.31 7.43
CA THR A 344 3.03 -30.75 8.66
C THR A 344 3.75 -32.08 8.48
N GLU A 345 3.23 -32.92 7.59
CA GLU A 345 3.78 -34.21 7.22
C GLU A 345 4.97 -34.08 6.24
N GLY A 346 5.31 -32.86 5.81
CA GLY A 346 6.31 -32.60 4.78
C GLY A 346 5.81 -32.92 3.37
N LYS A 347 6.67 -33.53 2.55
CA LYS A 347 6.44 -34.00 1.15
C LYS A 347 6.31 -32.92 0.07
N VAL A 348 5.69 -31.78 0.37
CA VAL A 348 5.51 -30.68 -0.59
C VAL A 348 6.00 -29.39 0.02
N ASP A 349 7.04 -28.81 -0.58
CA ASP A 349 7.68 -27.59 -0.11
C ASP A 349 8.41 -26.87 -1.25
N ALA A 350 8.75 -25.60 -1.04
CA ALA A 350 9.73 -24.89 -1.86
C ALA A 350 11.13 -25.37 -1.47
N CYS A 351 12.07 -25.39 -2.42
CA CYS A 351 13.43 -25.84 -2.16
C CYS A 351 14.47 -24.87 -2.72
N GLN A 352 15.75 -25.25 -2.61
CA GLN A 352 16.86 -24.49 -3.14
C GLN A 352 16.60 -24.12 -4.62
N GLY A 353 16.82 -22.86 -5.00
CA GLY A 353 16.52 -22.35 -6.35
C GLY A 353 15.10 -21.79 -6.53
N ASP A 354 14.15 -22.10 -5.64
CA ASP A 354 12.83 -21.43 -5.60
C ASP A 354 12.88 -20.10 -4.85
N SER A 355 13.95 -19.86 -4.09
CA SER A 355 14.24 -18.63 -3.36
C SER A 355 13.88 -17.37 -4.15
N GLY A 356 13.18 -16.43 -3.51
CA GLY A 356 12.68 -15.22 -4.16
C GLY A 356 11.44 -15.41 -5.04
N GLY A 357 11.03 -16.65 -5.30
CA GLY A 357 9.81 -16.99 -6.02
C GLY A 357 8.52 -16.64 -5.28
N PRO A 358 7.38 -16.68 -5.98
CA PRO A 358 6.08 -16.33 -5.45
C PRO A 358 5.49 -17.41 -4.53
N LEU A 359 4.91 -16.96 -3.41
CA LEU A 359 3.76 -17.62 -2.78
C LEU A 359 2.52 -16.76 -3.05
N VAL A 360 1.59 -17.29 -3.83
CA VAL A 360 0.39 -16.57 -4.27
C VAL A 360 -0.89 -17.24 -3.81
N CYS A 361 -1.80 -16.45 -3.25
CA CYS A 361 -3.13 -16.92 -2.90
C CYS A 361 -4.15 -16.25 -3.82
N GLN A 362 -5.21 -16.99 -4.13
CA GLN A 362 -6.33 -16.44 -4.85
C GLN A 362 -7.31 -15.85 -3.83
N ASP A 363 -7.60 -14.56 -3.96
CA ASP A 363 -8.65 -13.89 -3.21
C ASP A 363 -9.67 -13.34 -4.21
N GLU A 364 -10.88 -13.91 -4.13
CA GLU A 364 -11.91 -13.90 -5.16
C GLU A 364 -11.39 -14.38 -6.53
N ASN A 365 -11.18 -13.46 -7.47
CA ASN A 365 -10.68 -13.74 -8.82
C ASN A 365 -9.31 -13.12 -9.10
N VAL A 366 -8.64 -12.61 -8.07
CA VAL A 366 -7.37 -11.89 -8.18
C VAL A 366 -6.29 -12.63 -7.40
N TRP A 367 -5.19 -12.94 -8.09
CA TRP A 367 -4.02 -13.55 -7.48
C TRP A 367 -3.13 -12.51 -6.82
N ARG A 368 -2.82 -12.73 -5.53
CA ARG A 368 -2.03 -11.82 -4.71
C ARG A 368 -0.76 -12.49 -4.21
N LEU A 369 0.36 -11.77 -4.27
CA LEU A 369 1.67 -12.19 -3.77
C LEU A 369 1.74 -12.02 -2.26
N VAL A 370 1.34 -13.05 -1.53
CA VAL A 370 1.29 -12.99 -0.06
C VAL A 370 2.66 -13.23 0.57
N GLY A 371 3.53 -13.96 -0.13
CA GLY A 371 4.82 -14.37 0.37
C GLY A 371 5.90 -14.41 -0.71
N VAL A 372 7.14 -14.29 -0.28
CA VAL A 372 8.35 -14.50 -1.10
C VAL A 372 9.14 -15.65 -0.49
N VAL A 373 9.47 -16.68 -1.27
CA VAL A 373 10.24 -17.84 -0.78
C VAL A 373 11.55 -17.36 -0.15
N SER A 374 11.80 -17.72 1.11
CA SER A 374 12.91 -17.18 1.90
C SER A 374 13.87 -18.28 2.36
N TRP A 375 13.42 -19.16 3.26
CA TRP A 375 14.26 -20.23 3.83
C TRP A 375 13.42 -21.40 4.35
N GLY A 376 14.08 -22.46 4.78
CA GLY A 376 13.48 -23.63 5.44
C GLY A 376 14.58 -24.56 5.95
N THR A 377 14.26 -25.41 6.92
CA THR A 377 15.16 -26.49 7.35
C THR A 377 14.94 -27.69 6.44
N GLY A 378 15.95 -28.01 5.63
CA GLY A 378 15.81 -29.03 4.58
C GLY A 378 14.80 -28.60 3.52
N CYS A 379 14.24 -29.58 2.81
CA CYS A 379 13.13 -29.36 1.88
C CYS A 379 12.10 -30.47 2.09
N ALA A 380 10.85 -30.10 2.34
CA ALA A 380 9.74 -31.04 2.49
C ALA A 380 9.90 -32.03 3.66
N GLU A 381 10.62 -31.64 4.70
CA GLU A 381 10.79 -32.42 5.93
C GLU A 381 9.57 -32.28 6.86
N PRO A 382 9.18 -33.33 7.59
CA PRO A 382 8.13 -33.25 8.59
C PRO A 382 8.42 -32.15 9.63
N ASN A 383 7.40 -31.37 9.99
CA ASN A 383 7.48 -30.24 10.92
C ASN A 383 8.42 -29.08 10.54
N HIS A 384 9.01 -29.09 9.35
CA HIS A 384 9.84 -28.00 8.81
C HIS A 384 9.23 -27.43 7.53
N PRO A 385 8.09 -26.72 7.62
CA PRO A 385 7.45 -26.13 6.45
C PRO A 385 8.27 -24.96 5.91
N GLY A 386 8.17 -24.66 4.61
CA GLY A 386 8.80 -23.48 4.03
C GLY A 386 8.42 -22.17 4.74
N VAL A 387 9.42 -21.30 4.90
CA VAL A 387 9.29 -19.97 5.48
C VAL A 387 9.40 -18.92 4.38
N TYR A 388 8.46 -17.98 4.40
CA TYR A 388 8.30 -16.94 3.39
C TYR A 388 8.31 -15.57 4.03
N THR A 389 8.87 -14.57 3.34
CA THR A 389 8.75 -13.18 3.75
C THR A 389 7.29 -12.73 3.57
N LYS A 390 6.66 -12.23 4.63
CA LYS A 390 5.26 -11.78 4.63
C LYS A 390 5.14 -10.42 3.92
N VAL A 391 4.69 -10.42 2.66
CA VAL A 391 4.73 -9.23 1.78
C VAL A 391 3.92 -8.06 2.32
N ALA A 392 2.80 -8.33 3.02
CA ALA A 392 1.97 -7.30 3.64
C ALA A 392 2.77 -6.36 4.57
N GLU A 393 3.78 -6.87 5.27
CA GLU A 393 4.62 -6.09 6.20
C GLU A 393 5.63 -5.18 5.48
N PHE A 394 5.79 -5.35 4.17
CA PHE A 394 6.75 -4.60 3.34
C PHE A 394 6.09 -3.71 2.29
N LEU A 395 4.75 -3.60 2.27
CA LEU A 395 4.02 -2.80 1.28
C LEU A 395 4.50 -1.35 1.23
N SER A 396 4.62 -0.68 2.37
CA SER A 396 5.13 0.69 2.44
C SER A 396 6.53 0.81 1.83
N TRP A 397 7.43 -0.12 2.18
CA TRP A 397 8.78 -0.15 1.62
C TRP A 397 8.76 -0.38 0.09
N ILE A 398 7.92 -1.29 -0.41
CA ILE A 398 7.79 -1.56 -1.84
C ILE A 398 7.32 -0.30 -2.57
N TYR A 399 6.25 0.34 -2.10
CA TYR A 399 5.68 1.52 -2.74
C TYR A 399 6.65 2.72 -2.72
N ASP A 400 7.30 2.97 -1.58
CA ASP A 400 8.30 4.04 -1.43
C ASP A 400 9.44 3.86 -2.42
N MET A 401 9.98 2.64 -2.54
CA MET A 401 11.08 2.36 -3.45
C MET A 401 10.67 2.54 -4.92
N ILE A 402 9.47 2.12 -5.30
CA ILE A 402 8.97 2.32 -6.67
C ILE A 402 8.76 3.80 -6.99
N GLU A 403 8.23 4.58 -6.03
CA GLU A 403 7.90 5.99 -6.21
C GLU A 403 9.12 6.91 -6.20
N VAL A 404 10.05 6.75 -5.25
CA VAL A 404 11.30 7.51 -5.21
C VAL A 404 12.07 7.35 -6.53
N ASN A 405 12.15 6.13 -7.07
CA ASN A 405 12.82 5.93 -8.35
C ASN A 405 12.09 6.58 -9.53
N ARG A 406 10.76 6.72 -9.49
CA ARG A 406 10.00 7.45 -10.50
C ARG A 406 10.28 8.95 -10.43
N LEU A 407 10.29 9.52 -9.23
CA LEU A 407 10.57 10.93 -9.01
C LEU A 407 12.02 11.31 -9.40
N LEU A 408 13.01 10.48 -9.06
CA LEU A 408 14.41 10.69 -9.43
C LEU A 408 14.61 10.70 -10.96
N ARG A 409 13.91 9.80 -11.69
CA ARG A 409 13.96 9.78 -13.17
C ARG A 409 13.41 11.05 -13.79
N ASN A 410 12.27 11.55 -13.29
CA ASN A 410 11.64 12.76 -13.82
C ASN A 410 12.42 14.03 -13.47
N SER A 411 13.23 13.99 -12.39
CA SER A 411 13.96 15.15 -11.89
C SER A 411 15.42 15.21 -12.36
N GLY A 412 15.96 14.16 -13.01
CA GLY A 412 17.38 14.07 -13.37
C GLY A 412 18.34 13.96 -12.17
N VAL A 413 17.83 13.64 -10.98
CA VAL A 413 18.57 13.64 -9.71
C VAL A 413 19.10 12.24 -9.40
N PHE A 414 20.40 12.12 -9.11
CA PHE A 414 21.05 10.86 -8.71
C PHE A 414 21.35 10.87 -7.20
N VAL A 415 20.67 10.02 -6.43
CA VAL A 415 20.96 9.85 -4.99
C VAL A 415 21.90 8.67 -4.78
N GLN A 416 23.11 8.95 -4.26
CA GLN A 416 24.04 7.92 -3.79
C GLN A 416 23.90 7.75 -2.28
N TYR A 417 23.36 6.63 -1.83
CA TYR A 417 23.28 6.30 -0.40
C TYR A 417 24.65 5.88 0.12
N LYS A 418 25.26 6.71 0.98
CA LYS A 418 26.45 6.34 1.76
C LYS A 418 26.07 6.18 3.24
N GLY A 419 25.84 4.93 3.66
CA GLY A 419 26.31 4.38 4.93
C GLY A 419 25.92 4.97 6.30
N THR A 420 25.19 6.07 6.43
CA THR A 420 24.84 6.64 7.75
C THR A 420 23.32 6.79 7.91
N LYS A 421 22.85 6.95 9.16
CA LYS A 421 21.43 7.10 9.56
C LYS A 421 20.70 8.31 8.93
N TYR A 422 21.26 8.93 7.89
CA TYR A 422 20.76 10.13 7.23
C TYR A 422 20.60 9.92 5.72
N LEU A 423 19.56 10.53 5.16
CA LEU A 423 19.36 10.65 3.72
C LEU A 423 20.29 11.75 3.19
N HIS A 424 21.41 11.40 2.57
CA HIS A 424 22.22 12.36 1.82
C HIS A 424 21.63 12.52 0.41
N LEU A 425 20.94 13.64 0.16
CA LEU A 425 20.55 14.04 -1.20
C LEU A 425 21.76 14.69 -1.88
N VAL A 426 22.28 14.08 -2.93
CA VAL A 426 23.28 14.69 -3.82
C VAL A 426 22.53 15.15 -5.07
N LEU A 427 22.40 16.46 -5.27
CA LEU A 427 21.76 17.03 -6.46
C LEU A 427 22.85 17.27 -7.51
N PHE A 428 22.83 16.52 -8.60
CA PHE A 428 23.59 16.87 -9.81
C PHE A 428 22.66 17.63 -10.74
N TYR A 429 22.94 18.90 -10.99
CA TYR A 429 22.31 19.64 -12.08
C TYR A 429 23.20 19.52 -13.32
N THR A 430 22.69 18.95 -14.40
CA THR A 430 23.34 19.00 -15.71
C THR A 430 23.04 20.36 -16.35
N PHE A 431 23.92 21.33 -16.12
CA PHE A 431 24.08 22.44 -17.06
C PHE A 431 25.33 22.17 -17.92
N THR A 432 25.22 22.51 -19.19
CA THR A 432 26.16 22.38 -20.32
C THR A 432 27.66 22.31 -19.97
N PRO A 433 28.46 21.59 -20.78
CA PRO A 433 29.82 21.20 -20.42
C PRO A 433 30.75 22.42 -20.51
N GLN A 434 31.09 23.04 -19.38
CA GLN A 434 32.37 23.77 -19.32
C GLN A 434 33.02 23.96 -17.96
N HIS A 435 32.39 23.76 -16.79
CA HIS A 435 33.14 23.78 -15.52
C HIS A 435 32.56 22.83 -14.46
N PHE A 436 33.30 21.77 -14.13
CA PHE A 436 33.01 20.86 -13.01
C PHE A 436 33.44 21.53 -11.68
N ARG A 437 32.47 21.77 -10.78
CA ARG A 437 32.72 21.88 -9.34
C ARG A 437 31.61 21.15 -8.58
N ALA A 438 31.96 20.03 -7.95
CA ALA A 438 31.07 19.35 -7.01
C ALA A 438 30.93 20.22 -5.75
N ARG A 439 29.70 20.42 -5.26
CA ARG A 439 29.45 20.98 -3.92
C ARG A 439 28.75 19.94 -3.07
N TYR A 440 29.28 19.71 -1.88
CA TYR A 440 28.71 18.81 -0.89
C TYR A 440 27.71 19.61 -0.02
N CYS A 441 26.50 19.09 0.16
CA CYS A 441 25.60 19.57 1.22
C CYS A 441 25.59 18.52 2.34
N THR A 442 26.17 18.85 3.48
CA THR A 442 26.05 18.09 4.73
C THR A 442 24.82 18.57 5.48
N PHE A 443 23.92 17.65 5.82
CA PHE A 443 22.79 17.91 6.71
C PHE A 443 23.13 17.35 8.10
N THR A 444 23.23 18.23 9.09
CA THR A 444 23.29 17.86 10.51
C THR A 444 21.94 18.15 11.15
N ALA A 445 21.17 17.11 11.48
CA ALA A 445 19.97 17.25 12.29
C ALA A 445 20.37 17.29 13.78
N LEU A 446 20.23 18.46 14.41
CA LEU A 446 20.30 18.61 15.85
C LEU A 446 18.89 18.44 16.43
N HIS A 447 18.71 17.31 17.12
CA HIS A 447 17.59 16.95 17.98
C HIS A 447 16.22 16.64 17.37
N SER A 448 15.58 15.71 18.07
CA SER A 448 14.33 14.99 17.78
C SER A 448 13.11 15.89 17.61
N SER A 449 12.29 15.53 16.62
CA SER A 449 10.93 16.02 16.32
C SER A 449 10.88 17.20 15.34
N PHE A 450 9.96 17.09 14.37
CA PHE A 450 9.68 17.98 13.23
C PHE A 450 10.41 17.66 11.91
N TYR A 451 9.75 16.83 11.09
CA TYR A 451 9.97 16.79 9.66
C TYR A 451 9.47 18.10 9.04
N LYS A 452 10.37 18.98 8.58
CA LYS A 452 10.05 20.09 7.69
C LYS A 452 10.92 19.99 6.43
N ILE A 453 10.27 19.74 5.29
CA ILE A 453 10.88 19.84 3.96
C ILE A 453 11.05 21.33 3.64
N TRP A 454 12.27 21.77 3.29
CA TRP A 454 12.54 23.15 2.84
C TRP A 454 13.19 23.21 1.45
N CYS A 455 12.96 24.33 0.78
CA CYS A 455 12.94 24.60 -0.67
C CYS A 455 14.28 24.57 -1.45
N ILE A 456 14.08 24.51 -2.77
CA ILE A 456 15.04 24.67 -3.88
C ILE A 456 15.59 26.10 -3.94
N VAL A 457 16.90 26.26 -4.19
CA VAL A 457 17.56 27.54 -4.49
C VAL A 457 17.75 27.67 -6.00
N GLY A 458 17.22 28.74 -6.61
CA GLY A 458 17.56 29.19 -7.97
C GLY A 458 18.40 30.48 -7.91
N TYR A 459 19.40 30.61 -8.78
CA TYR A 459 20.22 31.82 -8.93
C TYR A 459 20.03 32.40 -10.34
N THR A 460 19.89 33.72 -10.45
CA THR A 460 20.06 34.47 -11.71
C THR A 460 21.31 35.36 -11.59
N LYS A 461 22.07 35.44 -12.69
CA LYS A 461 23.42 36.01 -12.74
C LYS A 461 23.33 37.51 -13.02
N SER A 462 23.20 38.34 -11.99
CA SER A 462 23.41 39.79 -12.10
C SER A 462 23.53 40.43 -10.71
N GLN A 463 24.69 41.03 -10.47
CA GLN A 463 25.13 41.80 -9.29
C GLN A 463 25.66 40.98 -8.09
N ASN A 464 26.86 41.40 -7.66
CA ASN A 464 27.79 40.71 -6.76
C ASN A 464 27.39 40.82 -5.28
N THR A 465 26.11 40.58 -4.96
CA THR A 465 25.58 40.57 -3.59
C THR A 465 24.75 39.33 -3.36
N SER A 466 25.25 38.42 -2.52
CA SER A 466 24.53 37.24 -2.06
C SER A 466 23.39 37.66 -1.12
N LYS A 467 22.14 37.57 -1.55
CA LYS A 467 20.98 37.68 -0.65
C LYS A 467 20.26 36.33 -0.57
N CYS A 468 20.19 35.77 0.62
CA CYS A 468 19.30 34.65 0.92
C CYS A 468 17.88 35.19 1.19
N PHE A 469 16.87 34.64 0.52
CA PHE A 469 15.47 34.96 0.79
C PHE A 469 14.87 33.93 1.74
N PHE A 470 14.25 34.40 2.82
CA PHE A 470 13.45 33.58 3.72
C PHE A 470 11.99 33.95 3.50
N CYS A 471 11.16 33.00 3.05
CA CYS A 471 9.71 33.18 3.04
C CYS A 471 9.11 32.25 4.10
N PRO A 472 8.76 32.76 5.30
CA PRO A 472 7.96 31.98 6.23
C PRO A 472 6.52 31.98 5.73
N ILE A 473 5.91 30.80 5.62
CA ILE A 473 4.46 30.70 5.57
C ILE A 473 3.96 31.17 6.95
N ASN A 474 3.22 32.29 6.96
CA ASN A 474 2.71 33.07 8.09
C ASN A 474 3.66 34.11 8.72
N THR A 475 3.77 35.31 8.10
CA THR A 475 3.73 36.65 8.76
C THR A 475 3.84 37.78 7.70
N PRO A 476 3.30 39.00 7.91
CA PRO A 476 3.07 39.96 6.82
C PRO A 476 4.27 40.86 6.41
N LYS A 477 5.48 40.72 6.96
CA LYS A 477 6.66 41.51 6.54
C LYS A 477 7.98 40.73 6.68
N PRO A 478 8.90 40.79 5.69
CA PRO A 478 10.20 40.12 5.78
C PRO A 478 11.15 40.84 6.74
N LYS A 479 11.86 40.09 7.60
CA LYS A 479 13.00 40.58 8.41
C LYS A 479 14.32 40.13 7.78
N TYR A 480 15.29 41.03 7.69
CA TYR A 480 16.64 40.75 7.23
C TYR A 480 17.51 40.28 8.41
N ILE A 481 18.24 39.18 8.24
CA ILE A 481 19.32 38.77 9.16
C ILE A 481 20.57 38.52 8.30
N GLN A 482 21.67 39.19 8.66
CA GLN A 482 22.95 39.12 7.97
C GLN A 482 23.84 38.10 8.69
N PHE A 483 24.40 37.14 7.96
CA PHE A 483 25.39 36.19 8.50
C PHE A 483 26.71 36.31 7.75
N SER A 484 27.80 36.31 8.52
CA SER A 484 29.19 36.25 8.05
C SER A 484 29.60 34.80 7.84
N ILE A 485 30.30 34.52 6.74
CA ILE A 485 30.86 33.19 6.47
C ILE A 485 32.18 33.07 7.23
N ILE A 486 32.32 32.05 8.07
CA ILE A 486 33.62 31.59 8.59
C ILE A 486 33.98 30.33 7.81
N SER A 487 35.14 30.36 7.15
CA SER A 487 35.74 29.21 6.47
C SER A 487 36.59 28.41 7.45
N ASP A 488 36.45 27.09 7.41
CA ASP A 488 37.57 26.13 7.31
C ASP A 488 37.07 24.84 6.65
#